data_AF-A0AAD8DZS7-F1
#
_entry.id   AF-A0AAD8DZS7-F1
#
_cell.length_a   1.000
_cell.length_b   1.000
_cell.length_c   1.000
_cell.angle_alpha   90.00
_cell.angle_beta   90.00
_cell.angle_gamma   90.00
#
_symmetry.space_group_name_H-M   'P 1'
#
loop_
_entity.id
_entity.type
_entity.pdbx_description
1 polymer ?
#
loop_
_entity_poly.entity_id
_entity_poly.type
_entity_poly.pdbx_seq_one_letter_code
_entity_poly.pdbx_strand_id
1 'polypeptide(L)'
;MSRCERTPPAATPVGEMLRTQSSPDVSATQKPTDCGTSKITSRNKNKRLRPNPSPEAKTVCEKASQSFEERIMDMLMSWKKEQDSLLKRLTSDMTEIKQQIKDMQKSYTETEKWRDYMDVEYESMKLTIATLDKERLEQRDYIAELEKKVEDLQTSARSSSIEIRNVASSESESTADLTNIVIKTCSAIQLITPL
;
A
#
# COMPACT_ATOMS: atom_id res chain seq x y z
N MET A 1 -29.16 -13.33 -22.12
CA MET A 1 -27.87 -12.70 -22.47
C MET A 1 -26.78 -13.43 -21.71
N SER A 2 -25.85 -14.07 -22.44
CA SER A 2 -24.84 -14.95 -21.84
C SER A 2 -23.76 -14.15 -21.10
N ARG A 3 -23.43 -14.59 -19.89
CA ARG A 3 -22.49 -13.95 -18.97
C ARG A 3 -21.07 -14.26 -19.44
N CYS A 4 -20.33 -13.26 -19.95
CA CYS A 4 -18.90 -13.40 -20.21
C CYS A 4 -18.15 -13.51 -18.88
N GLU A 5 -17.59 -14.68 -18.59
CA GLU A 5 -16.60 -14.83 -17.53
C GLU A 5 -15.27 -14.24 -18.01
N ARG A 6 -14.69 -13.33 -17.21
CA ARG A 6 -13.36 -12.76 -17.45
C ARG A 6 -12.35 -13.55 -16.63
N THR A 7 -11.36 -14.13 -17.30
CA THR A 7 -10.17 -14.73 -16.69
C THR A 7 -9.26 -13.65 -16.07
N PRO A 8 -8.62 -13.92 -14.93
CA PRO A 8 -7.68 -12.99 -14.31
C PRO A 8 -6.35 -12.95 -15.09
N PRO A 9 -5.61 -11.82 -15.05
CA PRO A 9 -4.33 -11.70 -15.74
C PRO A 9 -3.26 -12.59 -15.10
N ALA A 10 -2.41 -13.17 -15.95
CA ALA A 10 -1.30 -14.04 -15.55
C ALA A 10 -0.28 -13.28 -14.67
N ALA A 11 0.17 -13.93 -13.60
CA ALA A 11 1.18 -13.41 -12.69
C ALA A 11 2.51 -13.17 -13.42
N THR A 12 2.97 -11.93 -13.42
CA THR A 12 4.31 -11.55 -13.87
C THR A 12 5.34 -12.07 -12.85
N PRO A 13 6.42 -12.75 -13.28
CA PRO A 13 7.47 -13.17 -12.37
C PRO A 13 8.21 -11.96 -11.80
N VAL A 14 8.40 -11.97 -10.48
CA VAL A 14 9.14 -10.97 -9.73
C VAL A 14 10.61 -11.02 -10.17
N GLY A 15 10.94 -10.16 -11.13
CA GLY A 15 12.31 -9.86 -11.52
C GLY A 15 12.99 -9.01 -10.46
N GLU A 16 14.06 -9.56 -9.91
CA GLU A 16 15.02 -8.96 -9.00
C GLU A 16 15.42 -7.53 -9.44
N MET A 17 14.78 -6.51 -8.84
CA MET A 17 15.15 -5.12 -9.05
C MET A 17 16.47 -4.83 -8.35
N LEU A 18 17.52 -4.80 -9.15
CA LEU A 18 18.85 -4.29 -8.84
C LEU A 18 18.75 -2.92 -8.15
N ARG A 19 19.22 -2.91 -6.91
CA ARG A 19 19.41 -1.77 -6.03
C ARG A 19 20.52 -0.89 -6.59
N THR A 20 20.19 0.23 -7.24
CA THR A 20 21.18 1.26 -7.59
C THR A 20 21.63 1.95 -6.31
N GLN A 21 22.82 1.60 -5.83
CA GLN A 21 23.54 2.38 -4.82
C GLN A 21 24.27 3.52 -5.52
N SER A 22 23.85 4.76 -5.25
CA SER A 22 24.63 5.96 -5.54
C SER A 22 25.35 6.38 -4.26
N SER A 23 26.65 6.10 -4.18
CA SER A 23 27.57 6.66 -3.20
C SER A 23 28.27 7.89 -3.79
N PRO A 24 28.28 9.04 -3.10
CA PRO A 24 29.29 10.07 -3.37
C PRO A 24 30.54 9.71 -2.57
N ASP A 25 31.56 9.24 -3.29
CA ASP A 25 32.93 9.14 -2.81
C ASP A 25 33.54 10.55 -2.76
N VAL A 26 33.74 11.07 -1.54
CA VAL A 26 34.54 12.27 -1.28
C VAL A 26 35.48 11.97 -0.13
N SER A 27 36.53 11.22 -0.43
CA SER A 27 37.75 11.15 0.40
C SER A 27 38.98 11.40 -0.46
N ALA A 28 39.09 12.61 -1.01
CA ALA A 28 40.36 13.10 -1.55
C ALA A 28 41.14 13.80 -0.43
N THR A 29 41.95 13.02 0.28
CA THR A 29 43.01 13.51 1.17
C THR A 29 44.03 14.31 0.34
N GLN A 30 43.95 15.64 0.37
CA GLN A 30 45.02 16.49 -0.15
C GLN A 30 46.21 16.42 0.82
N LYS A 31 47.30 15.80 0.37
CA LYS A 31 48.63 15.97 0.96
C LYS A 31 49.07 17.44 0.80
N PRO A 32 49.69 18.05 1.81
CA PRO A 32 50.32 19.36 1.66
C PRO A 32 51.57 19.19 0.78
N THR A 33 51.54 19.80 -0.40
CA THR A 33 52.73 19.95 -1.24
C THR A 33 53.54 21.13 -0.71
N ASP A 34 54.60 20.82 0.03
CA ASP A 34 55.72 21.71 0.27
C ASP A 34 56.27 22.20 -1.07
N CYS A 35 56.18 23.52 -1.31
CA CYS A 35 56.89 24.15 -2.42
C CYS A 35 57.62 25.39 -1.92
N GLY A 36 58.92 25.20 -1.68
CA GLY A 36 59.92 26.04 -2.31
C GLY A 36 60.01 27.48 -1.81
N THR A 37 60.82 27.65 -0.78
CA THR A 37 61.58 28.86 -0.45
C THR A 37 61.96 29.69 -1.69
N SER A 38 61.24 30.79 -1.94
CA SER A 38 61.70 31.81 -2.88
C SER A 38 62.63 32.79 -2.17
N LYS A 39 63.87 32.76 -2.65
CA LYS A 39 65.04 33.48 -2.17
C LYS A 39 64.78 34.99 -2.10
N ILE A 40 64.99 35.53 -0.90
CA ILE A 40 65.18 36.95 -0.63
C ILE A 40 66.40 37.43 -1.42
N THR A 41 66.20 38.30 -2.41
CA THR A 41 67.29 39.06 -3.03
C THR A 41 67.26 40.49 -2.50
N SER A 42 68.08 40.74 -1.49
CA SER A 42 68.41 42.06 -0.95
C SER A 42 69.10 42.90 -2.02
N ARG A 43 68.36 43.75 -2.73
CA ARG A 43 68.94 44.66 -3.73
C ARG A 43 69.38 45.96 -3.09
N ASN A 44 70.64 46.27 -3.34
CA ASN A 44 71.45 47.31 -2.73
C ASN A 44 70.91 48.73 -2.97
N LYS A 45 71.21 49.59 -2.00
CA LYS A 45 70.75 50.98 -1.82
C LYS A 45 71.34 51.91 -2.88
N ASN A 46 70.56 52.30 -3.89
CA ASN A 46 70.82 53.51 -4.67
C ASN A 46 70.05 54.68 -4.07
N LYS A 47 70.73 55.47 -3.22
CA LYS A 47 70.26 56.77 -2.75
C LYS A 47 70.23 57.74 -3.94
N ARG A 48 69.13 57.77 -4.68
CA ARG A 48 68.79 58.90 -5.54
C ARG A 48 68.23 60.01 -4.65
N LEU A 49 68.84 61.20 -4.72
CA LEU A 49 68.31 62.43 -4.13
C LEU A 49 66.85 62.59 -4.58
N ARG A 50 65.92 62.62 -3.62
CA ARG A 50 64.53 62.99 -3.89
C ARG A 50 64.49 64.50 -4.20
N PRO A 51 63.86 64.92 -5.31
CA PRO A 51 63.46 66.31 -5.47
C PRO A 51 62.55 66.71 -4.31
N ASN A 52 62.77 67.90 -3.77
CA ASN A 52 61.95 68.49 -2.70
C ASN A 52 60.45 68.35 -3.03
N PRO A 53 59.62 67.89 -2.08
CA PRO A 53 58.18 67.79 -2.31
C PRO A 53 57.60 69.20 -2.42
N SER A 54 57.25 69.59 -3.64
CA SER A 54 56.35 70.71 -3.88
C SER A 54 55.01 70.44 -3.17
N PRO A 55 54.43 71.42 -2.45
CA PRO A 55 53.22 71.22 -1.65
C PRO A 55 51.96 70.92 -2.49
N GLU A 56 52.01 71.05 -3.82
CA GLU A 56 50.86 70.86 -4.71
C GLU A 56 50.66 69.42 -5.21
N ALA A 57 51.61 68.49 -4.99
CA ALA A 57 51.50 67.10 -5.44
C ALA A 57 50.77 66.16 -4.46
N LYS A 58 50.46 66.63 -3.24
CA LYS A 58 49.77 65.81 -2.22
C LYS A 58 48.28 65.61 -2.50
N THR A 59 47.63 66.63 -3.05
CA THR A 59 46.16 66.68 -3.26
C THR A 59 45.66 65.81 -4.41
N VAL A 60 46.50 65.44 -5.38
CA VAL A 60 46.09 64.56 -6.51
C VAL A 60 46.25 63.08 -6.14
N CYS A 61 47.27 62.73 -5.35
CA CYS A 61 47.54 61.37 -4.91
C CYS A 61 46.53 60.87 -3.84
N GLU A 62 46.09 61.75 -2.94
CA GLU A 62 45.05 61.44 -1.95
C GLU A 62 43.69 61.15 -2.60
N LYS A 63 43.29 61.91 -3.63
CA LYS A 63 42.03 61.68 -4.36
C LYS A 63 42.00 60.36 -5.13
N ALA A 64 43.14 59.95 -5.71
CA ALA A 64 43.26 58.65 -6.37
C ALA A 64 43.28 57.47 -5.38
N SER A 65 43.78 57.69 -4.16
CA SER A 65 43.73 56.68 -3.09
C SER A 65 42.32 56.56 -2.49
N GLN A 66 41.62 57.68 -2.32
CA GLN A 66 40.21 57.71 -1.86
C GLN A 66 39.28 56.98 -2.84
N SER A 67 39.42 57.20 -4.16
CA SER A 67 38.57 56.51 -5.15
C SER A 67 38.83 55.01 -5.25
N PHE A 68 40.05 54.56 -4.95
CA PHE A 68 40.36 53.13 -4.86
C PHE A 68 39.74 52.49 -3.61
N GLU A 69 39.81 53.17 -2.46
CA GLU A 69 39.18 52.73 -1.22
C GLU A 69 37.65 52.63 -1.35
N GLU A 70 37.02 53.63 -1.95
CA GLU A 70 35.58 53.62 -2.27
C GLU A 70 35.20 52.40 -3.12
N ARG A 71 35.98 52.11 -4.17
CA ARG A 71 35.73 50.94 -5.03
C ARG A 71 35.87 49.61 -4.28
N ILE A 72 36.84 49.48 -3.37
CA ILE A 72 36.99 48.29 -2.55
C ILE A 72 35.79 48.15 -1.59
N MET A 73 35.38 49.24 -0.96
CA MET A 73 34.22 49.25 -0.06
C MET A 73 32.94 48.85 -0.80
N ASP A 74 32.72 49.39 -2.00
CA ASP A 74 31.58 49.02 -2.84
C ASP A 74 31.58 47.53 -3.20
N MET A 75 32.74 46.97 -3.55
CA MET A 75 32.89 45.54 -3.84
C MET A 75 32.66 44.67 -2.61
N LEU A 76 33.13 45.09 -1.43
CA LEU A 76 32.89 44.38 -0.18
C LEU A 76 31.42 44.45 0.23
N MET A 77 30.77 45.59 0.02
CA MET A 77 29.33 45.76 0.28
C MET A 77 28.48 44.92 -0.67
N SER A 78 28.80 44.89 -1.97
CA SER A 78 28.09 44.06 -2.94
C SER A 78 28.25 42.58 -2.61
N TRP A 79 29.48 42.14 -2.31
CA TRP A 79 29.76 40.76 -1.92
C TRP A 79 29.03 40.38 -0.63
N LYS A 80 29.04 41.23 0.40
CA LYS A 80 28.29 41.01 1.64
C LYS A 80 26.79 40.87 1.36
N LYS A 81 26.22 41.74 0.51
CA LYS A 81 24.81 41.68 0.12
C LYS A 81 24.46 40.37 -0.60
N GLU A 82 25.33 39.89 -1.48
CA GLU A 82 25.17 38.60 -2.16
C GLU A 82 25.22 37.44 -1.17
N GLN A 83 26.18 37.43 -0.25
CA GLN A 83 26.30 36.43 0.81
C GLN A 83 25.06 36.40 1.71
N ASP A 84 24.59 37.57 2.16
CA ASP A 84 23.38 37.69 2.98
C ASP A 84 22.15 37.16 2.24
N SER A 85 22.05 37.41 0.93
CA SER A 85 20.98 36.89 0.07
C SER A 85 21.03 35.36 -0.02
N LEU A 86 22.21 34.79 -0.26
CA LEU A 86 22.41 33.34 -0.33
C LEU A 86 22.10 32.65 1.00
N LEU A 87 22.54 33.23 2.13
CA LEU A 87 22.28 32.70 3.47
C LEU A 87 20.79 32.74 3.81
N LYS A 88 20.08 33.81 3.44
CA LYS A 88 18.62 33.91 3.60
C LYS A 88 17.90 32.83 2.81
N ARG A 89 18.29 32.63 1.54
CA ARG A 89 17.72 31.57 0.69
C ARG A 89 18.00 30.19 1.28
N LEU A 90 19.25 29.90 1.66
CA LEU A 90 19.61 28.62 2.28
C LEU A 90 18.83 28.36 3.57
N THR A 91 18.62 29.39 4.39
CA THR A 91 17.82 29.28 5.61
C THR A 91 16.36 28.97 5.28
N SER A 92 15.80 29.63 4.27
CA SER A 92 14.44 29.38 3.77
C SER A 92 14.30 27.92 3.29
N ASP A 93 15.18 27.48 2.39
CA ASP A 93 15.17 26.11 1.84
C ASP A 93 15.31 25.08 2.97
N MET A 94 16.18 25.34 3.95
CA MET A 94 16.34 24.45 5.12
C MET A 94 15.07 24.38 5.97
N THR A 95 14.34 25.49 6.15
CA THR A 95 13.07 25.47 6.88
C THR A 95 11.98 24.71 6.12
N GLU A 96 11.95 24.84 4.79
CA GLU A 96 11.01 24.11 3.94
C GLU A 96 11.28 22.60 3.98
N ILE A 97 12.54 22.18 3.83
CA ILE A 97 12.93 20.77 3.94
C ILE A 97 12.55 20.19 5.30
N LYS A 98 12.81 20.93 6.39
CA LYS A 98 12.40 20.49 7.74
C LYS A 98 10.89 20.34 7.86
N GLN A 99 10.11 21.21 7.22
CA GLN A 99 8.67 21.13 7.23
C GLN A 99 8.18 19.91 6.43
N GLN A 100 8.72 19.70 5.23
CA GLN A 100 8.41 18.53 4.40
C GLN A 100 8.72 17.21 5.14
N ILE A 101 9.84 17.13 5.85
CA ILE A 101 10.19 15.96 6.67
C ILE A 101 9.14 15.70 7.75
N LYS A 102 8.67 16.75 8.44
CA LYS A 102 7.62 16.61 9.46
C LYS A 102 6.30 16.15 8.86
N ASP A 103 5.92 16.70 7.72
CA ASP A 103 4.67 16.34 7.03
C ASP A 103 4.72 14.90 6.53
N MET A 104 5.86 14.48 5.97
CA MET A 104 6.10 13.08 5.61
C MET A 104 5.99 12.17 6.82
N GLN A 105 6.67 12.47 7.93
CA GLN A 105 6.60 11.69 9.16
C GLN A 105 5.16 11.54 9.66
N LYS A 106 4.39 12.64 9.66
CA LYS A 106 2.97 12.61 10.02
C LYS A 106 2.19 11.66 9.12
N SER A 107 2.34 11.80 7.80
CA SER A 107 1.66 10.94 6.82
C SER A 107 2.02 9.45 6.99
N TYR A 108 3.28 9.13 7.29
CA TYR A 108 3.69 7.76 7.60
C TYR A 108 2.97 7.22 8.83
N THR A 109 2.93 7.99 9.93
CA THR A 109 2.23 7.55 11.15
C THR A 109 0.73 7.35 10.95
N GLU A 110 0.09 8.17 10.11
CA GLU A 110 -1.33 8.01 9.76
C GLU A 110 -1.56 6.77 8.91
N THR A 111 -0.64 6.49 7.97
CA THR A 111 -0.70 5.29 7.11
C THR A 111 -0.51 4.02 7.92
N GLU A 112 0.40 4.01 8.89
CA GLU A 112 0.59 2.87 9.81
C GLU A 112 -0.66 2.61 10.64
N LYS A 113 -1.26 3.65 11.22
CA LYS A 113 -2.52 3.51 11.97
C LYS A 113 -3.66 2.97 11.11
N TRP A 114 -3.78 3.45 9.87
CA TRP A 114 -4.79 2.95 8.94
C TRP A 114 -4.55 1.48 8.60
N ARG A 115 -3.29 1.07 8.41
CA ARG A 115 -2.93 -0.32 8.15
C ARG A 115 -3.34 -1.21 9.32
N ASP A 116 -2.96 -0.85 10.53
CA ASP A 116 -3.31 -1.61 11.74
C ASP A 116 -4.83 -1.73 11.89
N TYR A 117 -5.57 -0.65 11.60
CA TYR A 117 -7.03 -0.67 11.60
C TYR A 117 -7.59 -1.65 10.57
N MET A 118 -7.08 -1.65 9.34
CA MET A 118 -7.51 -2.58 8.29
C MET A 118 -7.19 -4.03 8.60
N ASP A 119 -6.05 -4.31 9.23
CA ASP A 119 -5.70 -5.68 9.63
C ASP A 119 -6.71 -6.21 10.67
N VAL A 120 -7.13 -5.36 11.62
CA VAL A 120 -8.16 -5.71 12.61
C VAL A 120 -9.52 -5.95 11.95
N GLU A 121 -9.96 -5.06 11.06
CA GLU A 121 -11.23 -5.22 10.33
C GLU A 121 -11.22 -6.46 9.42
N TYR A 122 -10.08 -6.75 8.79
CA TYR A 122 -9.91 -7.93 7.95
C TYR A 122 -10.06 -9.23 8.74
N GLU A 123 -9.37 -9.36 9.88
CA GLU A 123 -9.48 -10.56 10.72
C GLU A 123 -10.88 -10.69 11.34
N SER A 124 -11.53 -9.59 11.71
CA SER A 124 -12.93 -9.58 12.16
C SER A 124 -13.89 -10.10 11.09
N MET A 125 -13.74 -9.63 9.85
CA MET A 125 -14.56 -10.06 8.72
C MET A 125 -14.35 -11.54 8.40
N LYS A 126 -13.10 -11.99 8.40
CA LYS A 126 -12.72 -13.39 8.20
C LYS A 126 -13.32 -14.30 9.28
N LEU A 127 -13.30 -13.88 10.54
CA LEU A 127 -13.95 -14.61 11.63
C LEU A 127 -15.48 -14.68 11.45
N THR A 128 -16.09 -13.58 11.01
CA THR A 128 -17.53 -13.52 10.73
C THR A 128 -17.91 -14.50 9.61
N ILE A 129 -17.15 -14.53 8.51
CA ILE A 129 -17.36 -15.46 7.41
C ILE A 129 -17.25 -16.91 7.88
N ALA A 130 -16.19 -17.25 8.64
CA ALA A 130 -16.00 -18.59 9.17
C ALA A 130 -17.16 -19.02 10.09
N THR A 131 -17.71 -18.09 10.88
CA THR A 131 -18.87 -18.34 11.74
C THR A 131 -20.11 -18.62 10.91
N LEU A 132 -20.40 -17.79 9.89
CA LEU A 132 -21.54 -17.97 9.00
C LEU A 132 -21.47 -19.28 8.21
N ASP A 133 -20.27 -19.68 7.75
CA ASP A 133 -20.09 -20.95 7.05
C ASP A 133 -20.36 -22.16 7.96
N LYS A 134 -19.93 -22.07 9.22
CA LYS A 134 -20.22 -23.09 10.24
C LYS A 134 -21.72 -23.17 10.53
N GLU A 135 -22.38 -22.04 10.79
CA GLU A 135 -23.82 -21.99 11.04
C GLU A 135 -24.62 -22.54 9.86
N ARG A 136 -24.22 -22.20 8.63
CA ARG A 136 -24.86 -22.73 7.42
C ARG A 136 -24.74 -24.25 7.31
N LEU A 137 -23.57 -24.80 7.68
CA LEU A 137 -23.38 -26.26 7.69
C LEU A 137 -24.28 -26.92 8.73
N GLU A 138 -24.31 -26.40 9.96
CA GLU A 138 -25.14 -26.90 11.05
C GLU A 138 -26.64 -26.84 10.69
N GLN A 139 -27.09 -25.74 10.09
CA GLN A 139 -28.47 -25.61 9.61
C GLN A 139 -28.82 -26.63 8.53
N ARG A 140 -27.91 -26.86 7.57
CA ARG A 140 -28.12 -27.85 6.51
C ARG A 140 -28.24 -29.26 7.08
N ASP A 141 -27.37 -29.60 8.01
CA ASP A 141 -27.38 -30.93 8.65
C ASP A 141 -28.65 -31.10 9.48
N TYR A 142 -29.09 -30.07 10.21
CA TYR A 142 -30.37 -30.06 10.92
C TYR A 142 -31.58 -30.22 10.00
N ILE A 143 -31.59 -29.55 8.85
CA ILE A 143 -32.65 -29.70 7.83
C ILE A 143 -32.70 -31.16 7.34
N ALA A 144 -31.54 -31.75 7.01
CA ALA A 144 -31.48 -33.14 6.55
C ALA A 144 -32.00 -34.12 7.63
N GLU A 145 -31.71 -33.88 8.90
CA GLU A 145 -32.27 -34.67 10.00
C GLU A 145 -33.79 -34.54 10.12
N LEU A 146 -34.33 -33.33 9.93
CA LEU A 146 -35.77 -33.11 9.95
C LEU A 146 -36.47 -33.77 8.76
N GLU A 147 -35.90 -33.67 7.57
CA GLU A 147 -36.41 -34.32 6.36
C GLU A 147 -36.48 -35.84 6.57
N LYS A 148 -35.42 -36.44 7.12
CA LYS A 148 -35.41 -37.87 7.47
C LYS A 148 -36.50 -38.22 8.48
N LYS A 149 -36.67 -37.44 9.55
CA LYS A 149 -37.74 -37.67 10.54
C LYS A 149 -39.13 -37.60 9.91
N VAL A 150 -39.35 -36.67 8.97
CA VAL A 150 -40.62 -36.56 8.25
C VAL A 150 -40.85 -37.79 7.38
N GLU A 151 -39.84 -38.26 6.65
CA GLU A 151 -39.92 -39.47 5.83
C GLU A 151 -40.21 -40.72 6.69
N ASP A 152 -39.52 -40.88 7.82
CA ASP A 152 -39.74 -41.97 8.78
C ASP A 152 -41.18 -41.94 9.34
N LEU A 153 -41.71 -40.75 9.67
CA LEU A 153 -43.09 -40.58 10.11
C LEU A 153 -44.10 -40.92 9.01
N GLN A 154 -43.86 -40.50 7.78
CA GLN A 154 -44.73 -40.79 6.64
C GLN A 154 -44.77 -42.29 6.32
N THR A 155 -43.60 -42.95 6.39
CA THR A 155 -43.46 -44.38 6.18
C THR A 155 -44.12 -45.17 7.30
N SER A 156 -43.89 -44.79 8.56
CA SER A 156 -44.48 -45.47 9.72
C SER A 156 -45.99 -45.29 9.80
N ALA A 157 -46.54 -44.11 9.47
CA ALA A 157 -47.98 -43.87 9.42
C ALA A 157 -48.70 -44.70 8.35
N ARG A 158 -47.99 -45.13 7.30
CA ARG A 158 -48.50 -45.99 6.22
C ARG A 158 -48.13 -47.46 6.38
N SER A 159 -47.43 -47.84 7.46
CA SER A 159 -46.92 -49.21 7.66
C SER A 159 -48.00 -50.30 7.67
N SER A 160 -49.26 -49.94 7.95
CA SER A 160 -50.42 -50.82 7.95
C SER A 160 -51.44 -50.53 6.85
N SER A 161 -51.11 -49.66 5.89
CA SER A 161 -51.97 -49.31 4.76
C SER A 161 -51.43 -49.89 3.46
N ILE A 162 -52.29 -50.56 2.70
CA ILE A 162 -51.96 -51.09 1.38
C ILE A 162 -52.62 -50.17 0.34
N GLU A 163 -51.80 -49.45 -0.42
CA GLU A 163 -52.27 -48.63 -1.54
C GLU A 163 -52.20 -49.45 -2.84
N ILE A 164 -53.35 -49.76 -3.43
CA ILE A 164 -53.44 -50.43 -4.73
C ILE A 164 -53.52 -49.35 -5.81
N ARG A 165 -52.38 -49.08 -6.47
CA ARG A 165 -52.29 -48.11 -7.59
C ARG A 165 -52.58 -48.78 -8.94
N ASN A 166 -52.94 -47.98 -9.94
CA ASN A 166 -53.20 -48.41 -11.31
C ASN A 166 -54.36 -49.41 -11.47
N VAL A 167 -55.41 -49.28 -10.65
CA VAL A 167 -56.65 -50.01 -10.86
C VAL A 167 -57.32 -49.48 -12.14
N ALA A 168 -57.63 -50.37 -13.09
CA ALA A 168 -58.27 -49.99 -14.34
C ALA A 168 -59.71 -49.51 -14.07
N SER A 169 -60.00 -48.25 -14.40
CA SER A 169 -61.33 -47.66 -14.20
C SER A 169 -62.34 -48.14 -15.24
N SER A 170 -63.55 -48.50 -14.82
CA SER A 170 -64.69 -48.82 -15.69
C SER A 170 -65.83 -47.83 -15.47
N GLU A 171 -66.59 -47.47 -16.52
CA GLU A 171 -67.65 -46.44 -16.44
C GLU A 171 -68.82 -46.80 -15.51
N SER A 172 -68.99 -48.09 -15.20
CA SER A 172 -70.07 -48.62 -14.34
C SER A 172 -69.52 -49.56 -13.27
N GLU A 173 -68.56 -49.09 -12.46
CA GLU A 173 -67.92 -49.90 -11.42
C GLU A 173 -68.81 -50.01 -10.17
N SER A 174 -69.05 -51.23 -9.69
CA SER A 174 -69.82 -51.46 -8.46
C SER A 174 -68.92 -51.66 -7.25
N THR A 175 -69.46 -51.50 -6.04
CA THR A 175 -68.75 -51.80 -4.79
C THR A 175 -68.28 -53.26 -4.70
N ALA A 176 -69.01 -54.18 -5.34
CA ALA A 176 -68.64 -55.59 -5.43
C ALA A 176 -67.39 -55.80 -6.31
N ASP A 177 -67.24 -55.05 -7.40
CA ASP A 177 -66.08 -55.14 -8.29
C ASP A 177 -64.80 -54.68 -7.57
N LEU A 178 -64.88 -53.54 -6.87
CA LEU A 178 -63.77 -53.01 -6.07
C LEU A 178 -63.34 -53.97 -4.95
N THR A 179 -64.30 -54.55 -4.22
CA THR A 179 -63.98 -55.55 -3.18
C THR A 179 -63.37 -56.82 -3.75
N ASN A 180 -63.82 -57.26 -4.93
CA ASN A 180 -63.25 -58.43 -5.60
C ASN A 180 -61.81 -58.18 -6.06
N ILE A 181 -61.49 -56.96 -6.52
CA ILE A 181 -60.11 -56.54 -6.83
C ILE A 181 -59.24 -56.60 -5.57
N VAL A 182 -59.72 -56.07 -4.43
CA VAL A 182 -58.99 -56.14 -3.15
C VAL A 182 -58.74 -57.59 -2.73
N ILE A 183 -59.76 -58.46 -2.78
CA ILE A 183 -59.64 -59.88 -2.41
C ILE A 183 -58.62 -60.61 -3.30
N LYS A 184 -58.70 -60.41 -4.63
CA LYS A 184 -57.75 -61.01 -5.58
C LYS A 184 -56.33 -60.52 -5.33
N THR A 185 -56.18 -59.22 -5.07
CA THR A 185 -54.88 -58.62 -4.76
C THR A 185 -54.34 -59.22 -3.47
N CYS A 186 -55.07 -59.17 -2.35
CA CYS A 186 -54.66 -59.75 -1.06
C CYS A 186 -54.32 -61.25 -1.15
N SER A 187 -55.06 -62.01 -1.96
CA SER A 187 -54.80 -63.44 -2.20
C SER A 187 -53.48 -63.65 -2.97
N ALA A 188 -53.20 -62.82 -3.97
CA ALA A 188 -51.97 -62.90 -4.76
C ALA A 188 -50.70 -62.55 -3.95
N ILE A 189 -50.79 -61.60 -3.02
CA ILE A 189 -49.69 -61.20 -2.11
C ILE A 189 -49.59 -62.08 -0.85
N GLN A 190 -50.39 -63.15 -0.74
CA GLN A 190 -50.35 -64.12 0.37
C GLN A 190 -50.52 -63.49 1.77
N LEU A 191 -51.21 -62.34 1.86
CA LEU A 191 -51.47 -61.65 3.14
C LEU A 191 -52.55 -62.34 3.98
N ILE A 192 -53.28 -63.28 3.40
CA ILE A 192 -54.25 -64.11 4.08
C ILE A 192 -53.58 -65.46 4.33
N THR A 193 -52.94 -65.63 5.49
CA THR A 193 -52.70 -66.96 6.03
C THR A 193 -54.06 -67.65 6.19
N PRO A 194 -54.27 -68.85 5.62
CA PRO A 194 -55.45 -69.63 5.97
C PRO A 194 -55.42 -69.92 7.47
N LEU A 195 -56.57 -69.67 8.12
CA LEU A 195 -56.85 -70.04 9.52
C LEU A 195 -56.54 -71.51 9.80
#